data_AF-A0A8J4E5G3-F1
#
_entry.id   AF-A0A8J4E5G3-F1
#
_cell.length_a   1.000
_cell.length_b   1.000
_cell.length_c   1.000
_cell.angle_alpha   90.00
_cell.angle_beta   90.00
_cell.angle_gamma   90.00
#
_symmetry.space_group_name_H-M   'P 1'
#
loop_
_entity.id
_entity.type
_entity.pdbx_description
1 polymer ?
#
loop_
_entity_poly.entity_id
_entity_poly.type
_entity_poly.pdbx_seq_one_letter_code
_entity_poly.pdbx_strand_id
1 'polypeptide(L)'
;MNLPTMDPVRRALTEAELTAIIGRIDAADSTAGLLAAVVRSVYNTLLAERGLTLTTLPDGHKIDPRQFHIPTSQWQAIAGAVTDRAAAWGTGPELAMELVNVLPSSYDDPAAPVPDTPRTDRRPDLLHLHISRDAVDVIAAATRHVQALAAHYGPASAEHLTASISWLAALSRLLSLGFGADTRVHRDGHLSLLATTGSGFTYGLIFHDATRRCIAGDGCAATIADDGTAHAPWSTAVIADHIHQPSFPLDAPRPGSWSMHS
;
A
#
# COMPACT_ATOMS: atom_id res chain seq x y z
N MET A 1 -6.30 42.94 -9.96
CA MET A 1 -5.21 42.91 -10.97
C MET A 1 -5.15 41.48 -11.46
N ASN A 2 -5.60 41.20 -12.68
CA ASN A 2 -5.61 39.85 -13.22
C ASN A 2 -4.17 39.45 -13.54
N LEU A 3 -3.64 38.48 -12.80
CA LEU A 3 -2.34 37.90 -13.06
C LEU A 3 -2.41 37.07 -14.35
N PRO A 4 -1.39 37.11 -15.21
CA PRO A 4 -1.34 36.26 -16.40
C PRO A 4 -1.36 34.79 -15.94
N THR A 5 -2.37 34.04 -16.37
CA THR A 5 -2.36 32.58 -16.29
C THR A 5 -1.08 32.09 -16.95
N MET A 6 -0.23 31.36 -16.23
CA MET A 6 0.91 30.71 -16.86
C MET A 6 0.39 29.81 -17.98
N ASP A 7 0.86 30.02 -19.21
CA ASP A 7 0.52 29.14 -20.31
C ASP A 7 0.94 27.71 -19.96
N PRO A 8 0.15 26.68 -20.32
CA PRO A 8 0.54 25.30 -20.12
C PRO A 8 1.89 24.99 -20.78
N VAL A 9 2.75 24.24 -20.09
CA VAL A 9 4.01 23.71 -20.64
C VAL A 9 3.76 22.29 -21.12
N ARG A 10 3.99 22.03 -22.40
CA ARG A 10 3.90 20.68 -22.97
C ARG A 10 5.10 20.42 -23.87
N ARG A 11 6.07 19.62 -23.38
CA ARG A 11 7.26 19.26 -24.15
C ARG A 11 7.91 17.98 -23.62
N ALA A 12 8.72 17.35 -24.48
CA ALA A 12 9.64 16.32 -24.05
C ALA A 12 10.81 16.93 -23.26
N LEU A 13 11.28 16.18 -22.26
CA LEU A 13 12.57 16.41 -21.64
C LEU A 13 13.67 15.97 -22.61
N THR A 14 14.73 16.75 -22.70
CA THR A 14 15.94 16.35 -23.42
C THR A 14 16.66 15.22 -22.67
N GLU A 15 17.54 14.50 -23.36
CA GLU A 15 18.34 13.42 -22.75
C GLU A 15 19.20 13.93 -21.58
N ALA A 16 19.81 15.11 -21.73
CA ALA A 16 20.62 15.73 -20.69
C ALA A 16 19.79 16.12 -19.46
N GLU A 17 18.59 16.67 -19.67
CA GLU A 17 17.64 17.00 -18.61
C GLU A 17 17.20 15.74 -17.84
N LEU A 18 16.84 14.69 -18.58
CA LEU A 18 16.38 13.43 -18.02
C LEU A 18 17.48 12.73 -17.22
N THR A 19 18.70 12.71 -17.75
CA THR A 19 19.90 12.19 -17.06
C THR A 19 20.17 12.98 -15.77
N ALA A 20 20.05 14.31 -15.80
CA ALA A 20 20.24 15.13 -14.62
C ALA A 20 19.16 14.88 -13.55
N ILE A 21 17.90 14.71 -13.96
CA ILE A 21 16.79 14.35 -13.05
C ILE A 21 17.06 12.98 -12.40
N ILE A 22 17.41 11.97 -13.19
CA ILE A 22 17.72 10.62 -12.68
C ILE A 22 18.94 10.64 -11.75
N GLY A 23 19.99 11.39 -12.07
CA GLY A 23 21.15 11.54 -11.18
C GLY A 23 20.80 12.19 -9.84
N ARG A 24 19.82 13.11 -9.81
CA ARG A 24 19.31 13.71 -8.57
C ARG A 24 18.46 12.74 -7.75
N ILE A 25 17.67 11.90 -8.42
CA ILE A 25 16.93 10.80 -7.79
C ILE A 25 17.91 9.83 -7.14
N ASP A 26 18.93 9.41 -7.86
CA ASP A 26 19.91 8.44 -7.37
C ASP A 26 20.66 8.93 -6.12
N ALA A 27 21.05 10.22 -6.13
CA ALA A 27 21.78 10.86 -5.04
C ALA A 27 20.94 11.15 -3.78
N ALA A 28 19.63 10.92 -3.79
CA ALA A 28 18.79 11.10 -2.61
C ALA A 28 19.17 10.11 -1.50
N ASP A 29 19.13 10.53 -0.24
CA ASP A 29 19.55 9.76 0.94
C ASP A 29 18.38 9.32 1.85
N SER A 30 17.17 9.80 1.55
CA SER A 30 15.96 9.57 2.31
C SER A 30 14.72 9.67 1.41
N THR A 31 13.60 9.06 1.84
CA THR A 31 12.30 9.15 1.14
C THR A 31 11.81 10.59 1.00
N ALA A 32 11.86 11.38 2.07
CA ALA A 32 11.43 12.78 2.05
C ALA A 32 12.32 13.64 1.13
N GLY A 33 13.64 13.42 1.19
CA GLY A 33 14.61 14.08 0.31
C GLY A 33 14.39 13.71 -1.16
N LEU A 34 14.04 12.45 -1.44
CA LEU A 34 13.78 11.94 -2.79
C LEU A 34 12.57 12.61 -3.44
N LEU A 35 11.43 12.69 -2.74
CA LEU A 35 10.24 13.35 -3.28
C LEU A 35 10.50 14.84 -3.57
N ALA A 36 11.14 15.54 -2.63
CA ALA A 36 11.51 16.94 -2.82
C ALA A 36 12.49 17.13 -3.99
N ALA A 37 13.47 16.23 -4.14
CA ALA A 37 14.45 16.26 -5.21
C ALA A 37 13.79 16.05 -6.58
N VAL A 38 12.94 15.03 -6.74
CA VAL A 38 12.30 14.76 -8.03
C VAL A 38 11.37 15.90 -8.45
N VAL A 39 10.52 16.39 -7.56
CA VAL A 39 9.60 17.51 -7.84
C VAL A 39 10.42 18.75 -8.24
N ARG A 40 11.44 19.10 -7.46
CA ARG A 40 12.28 20.26 -7.75
C ARG A 40 13.00 20.13 -9.09
N SER A 41 13.61 18.97 -9.35
CA SER A 41 14.35 18.74 -10.59
C SER A 41 13.46 18.79 -11.81
N VAL A 42 12.28 18.15 -11.78
CA VAL A 42 11.36 18.12 -12.93
C VAL A 42 10.79 19.52 -13.20
N TYR A 43 10.23 20.19 -12.20
CA TYR A 43 9.59 21.49 -12.43
C TYR A 43 10.58 22.61 -12.73
N ASN A 44 11.75 22.64 -12.09
CA ASN A 44 12.78 23.62 -12.44
C ASN A 44 13.23 23.45 -13.90
N THR A 45 13.33 22.20 -14.37
CA THR A 45 13.67 21.90 -15.76
C THR A 45 12.58 22.40 -16.73
N LEU A 46 11.32 22.13 -16.44
CA LEU A 46 10.20 22.59 -17.27
C LEU A 46 10.01 24.11 -17.23
N LEU A 47 10.40 24.77 -16.15
CA LEU A 47 10.35 26.23 -16.00
C LEU A 47 11.59 26.95 -16.56
N ALA A 48 12.68 26.24 -16.86
CA ALA A 48 13.96 26.84 -17.23
C ALA A 48 13.88 27.73 -18.47
N GLU A 49 13.09 27.34 -19.48
CA GLU A 49 12.86 28.13 -20.71
C GLU A 49 12.21 29.49 -20.42
N ARG A 50 11.54 29.63 -19.27
CA ARG A 50 10.92 30.87 -18.79
C ARG A 50 11.82 31.66 -17.84
N GLY A 51 13.04 31.19 -17.59
CA GLY A 51 13.95 31.78 -16.60
C GLY A 51 13.48 31.64 -15.15
N LEU A 52 12.58 30.68 -14.87
CA LEU A 52 11.97 30.47 -13.56
C LEU A 52 12.41 29.15 -12.92
N THR A 53 12.26 29.06 -11.61
CA THR A 53 12.40 27.84 -10.80
C THR A 53 11.29 27.84 -9.75
N LEU A 54 11.09 26.72 -9.06
CA LEU A 54 10.14 26.64 -7.93
C LEU A 54 10.39 27.69 -6.85
N THR A 55 11.64 28.12 -6.65
CA THR A 55 12.00 29.12 -5.62
C THR A 55 11.94 30.56 -6.13
N THR A 56 11.79 30.76 -7.45
CA THR A 56 11.66 32.11 -8.04
C THR A 56 10.24 32.38 -8.54
N LEU A 57 9.28 31.49 -8.25
CA LEU A 57 7.88 31.73 -8.50
C LEU A 57 7.38 32.93 -7.70
N PRO A 58 6.51 33.79 -8.27
CA PRO A 58 5.92 34.90 -7.54
C PRO A 58 5.11 34.44 -6.33
N ASP A 59 5.11 35.24 -5.27
CA ASP A 59 4.38 34.95 -4.04
C ASP A 59 2.91 34.55 -4.31
N GLY A 60 2.46 33.49 -3.65
CA GLY A 60 1.10 32.96 -3.78
C GLY A 60 0.87 32.04 -4.99
N HIS A 61 1.84 31.87 -5.90
CA HIS A 61 1.71 30.89 -6.98
C HIS A 61 2.05 29.48 -6.49
N LYS A 62 1.08 28.57 -6.61
CA LYS A 62 1.28 27.13 -6.45
C LYS A 62 1.44 26.50 -7.82
N ILE A 63 2.33 25.53 -7.93
CA ILE A 63 2.39 24.67 -9.12
C ILE A 63 1.13 23.83 -9.17
N ASP A 64 0.43 23.88 -10.30
CA ASP A 64 -0.56 22.88 -10.67
C ASP A 64 0.12 21.90 -11.64
N PRO A 65 0.36 20.63 -11.22
CA PRO A 65 0.93 19.60 -12.08
C PRO A 65 0.22 19.43 -13.42
N ARG A 66 -1.08 19.75 -13.48
CA ARG A 66 -1.91 19.63 -14.68
C ARG A 66 -1.58 20.65 -15.76
N GLN A 67 -0.83 21.70 -15.43
CA GLN A 67 -0.36 22.70 -16.39
C GLN A 67 0.95 22.29 -17.06
N PHE A 68 1.57 21.20 -16.62
CA PHE A 68 2.83 20.70 -17.13
C PHE A 68 2.62 19.31 -17.72
N HIS A 69 3.20 19.07 -18.89
CA HIS A 69 3.00 17.84 -19.64
C HIS A 69 4.33 17.33 -20.20
N ILE A 70 4.65 16.07 -19.90
CA ILE A 70 5.80 15.33 -20.46
C ILE A 70 5.32 14.03 -21.14
N PRO A 71 6.08 13.44 -22.08
CA PRO A 71 5.77 12.15 -22.67
C PRO A 71 5.57 11.05 -21.62
N THR A 72 4.59 10.17 -21.83
CA THR A 72 4.27 9.03 -20.93
C THR A 72 5.50 8.15 -20.66
N SER A 73 6.33 7.89 -21.66
CA SER A 73 7.55 7.08 -21.50
C SER A 73 8.56 7.71 -20.54
N GLN A 74 8.75 9.03 -20.61
CA GLN A 74 9.66 9.77 -19.73
C GLN A 74 9.09 9.87 -18.31
N TRP A 75 7.77 10.06 -18.18
CA TRP A 75 7.08 10.02 -16.91
C TRP A 75 7.29 8.66 -16.21
N GLN A 76 7.09 7.55 -16.95
CA GLN A 76 7.28 6.20 -16.43
C GLN A 76 8.72 5.92 -16.03
N ALA A 77 9.70 6.43 -16.80
CA ALA A 77 11.11 6.29 -16.44
C ALA A 77 11.46 7.02 -15.14
N ILE A 78 10.97 8.25 -14.97
CA ILE A 78 11.16 9.02 -13.72
C ILE A 78 10.48 8.31 -12.55
N ALA A 79 9.23 7.87 -12.73
CA ALA A 79 8.50 7.16 -11.69
C ALA A 79 9.21 5.86 -11.28
N GLY A 80 9.67 5.07 -12.27
CA GLY A 80 10.46 3.86 -12.05
C GLY A 80 11.75 4.12 -11.27
N ALA A 81 12.52 5.13 -11.67
CA ALA A 81 13.75 5.52 -10.98
C ALA A 81 13.49 5.93 -9.52
N VAL A 82 12.41 6.68 -9.25
CA VAL A 82 12.01 7.04 -7.88
C VAL A 82 11.66 5.79 -7.08
N THR A 83 10.80 4.90 -7.62
CA THR A 83 10.39 3.69 -6.90
C THR A 83 11.54 2.72 -6.64
N ASP A 84 12.45 2.57 -7.61
CA ASP A 84 13.63 1.70 -7.48
C ASP A 84 14.59 2.29 -6.44
N ARG A 85 14.81 3.61 -6.42
CA ARG A 85 15.61 4.25 -5.37
C ARG A 85 14.99 4.11 -3.98
N ALA A 86 13.68 4.27 -3.90
CA ALA A 86 12.90 4.20 -2.67
C ALA A 86 12.84 2.79 -2.05
N ALA A 87 13.11 1.76 -2.85
CA ALA A 87 13.20 0.38 -2.39
C ALA A 87 14.28 0.19 -1.30
N ALA A 88 15.33 1.02 -1.30
CA ALA A 88 16.34 1.02 -0.24
C ALA A 88 15.77 1.33 1.16
N TRP A 89 14.65 2.05 1.22
CA TRP A 89 13.98 2.43 2.47
C TRP A 89 12.62 1.76 2.65
N GLY A 90 12.22 0.86 1.73
CA GLY A 90 10.91 0.21 1.79
C GLY A 90 9.72 1.11 1.48
N THR A 91 9.92 2.24 0.79
CA THR A 91 8.87 3.26 0.53
C THR A 91 8.44 3.34 -0.94
N GLY A 92 8.88 2.39 -1.76
CA GLY A 92 8.55 2.35 -3.19
C GLY A 92 7.04 2.43 -3.48
N PRO A 93 6.18 1.58 -2.88
CA PRO A 93 4.74 1.59 -3.13
C PRO A 93 4.05 2.90 -2.73
N GLU A 94 4.44 3.49 -1.60
CA GLU A 94 3.93 4.79 -1.15
C GLU A 94 4.30 5.88 -2.15
N LEU A 95 5.59 6.02 -2.46
CA LEU A 95 6.01 7.07 -3.38
C LEU A 95 5.35 6.90 -4.75
N ALA A 96 5.12 5.67 -5.21
CA ALA A 96 4.39 5.43 -6.45
C ALA A 96 2.99 6.09 -6.44
N MET A 97 2.27 6.04 -5.31
CA MET A 97 0.97 6.69 -5.16
C MET A 97 1.09 8.22 -5.11
N GLU A 98 2.07 8.74 -4.35
CA GLU A 98 2.29 10.19 -4.23
C GLU A 98 2.71 10.82 -5.56
N LEU A 99 3.54 10.13 -6.35
CA LEU A 99 4.02 10.61 -7.64
C LEU A 99 2.89 10.93 -8.62
N VAL A 100 1.77 10.20 -8.57
CA VAL A 100 0.59 10.48 -9.42
C VAL A 100 0.04 11.88 -9.15
N ASN A 101 0.14 12.37 -7.91
CA ASN A 101 -0.39 13.67 -7.52
C ASN A 101 0.60 14.82 -7.74
N VAL A 102 1.91 14.54 -7.79
CA VAL A 102 2.95 15.59 -7.81
C VAL A 102 3.74 15.68 -9.11
N LEU A 103 3.84 14.61 -9.89
CA LEU A 103 4.50 14.67 -11.20
C LEU A 103 3.62 15.40 -12.23
N PRO A 104 4.23 16.00 -13.27
CA PRO A 104 3.48 16.57 -14.39
C PRO A 104 2.51 15.55 -14.99
N SER A 105 1.44 16.05 -15.62
CA SER A 105 0.60 15.21 -16.48
C SER A 105 1.43 14.55 -17.59
N SER A 106 0.96 13.42 -18.12
CA SER A 106 1.60 12.80 -19.28
C SER A 106 0.82 13.04 -20.58
N TYR A 107 1.48 12.80 -21.71
CA TYR A 107 0.84 12.68 -23.03
C TYR A 107 1.55 11.63 -23.87
N ASP A 108 0.84 11.04 -24.84
CA ASP A 108 1.43 10.05 -25.73
C ASP A 108 2.29 10.73 -26.81
N ASP A 109 3.55 10.31 -26.88
CA ASP A 109 4.52 10.71 -27.90
C ASP A 109 5.43 9.53 -28.21
N PRO A 110 5.16 8.77 -29.28
CA PRO A 110 5.95 7.60 -29.63
C PRO A 110 7.35 7.96 -30.16
N ALA A 111 7.61 9.23 -30.51
CA ALA A 111 8.92 9.68 -30.96
C ALA A 111 9.80 10.17 -29.80
N ALA A 112 9.24 10.32 -28.59
CA ALA A 112 10.00 10.76 -27.44
C ALA A 112 11.03 9.70 -27.00
N PRO A 113 12.29 10.10 -26.73
CA PRO A 113 13.31 9.17 -26.29
C PRO A 113 12.91 8.54 -24.95
N VAL A 114 12.96 7.21 -24.91
CA VAL A 114 12.83 6.43 -23.67
C VAL A 114 14.23 6.25 -23.10
N PRO A 115 14.55 6.79 -21.92
CA PRO A 115 15.86 6.57 -21.33
C PRO A 115 15.99 5.09 -20.96
N ASP A 116 17.06 4.45 -21.41
CA ASP A 116 17.43 3.11 -20.95
C ASP A 116 18.05 3.25 -19.56
N THR A 117 17.20 3.18 -18.53
CA THR A 117 17.65 3.28 -17.14
C THR A 117 17.74 1.86 -16.58
N PRO A 118 18.94 1.30 -16.39
CA PRO A 118 19.07 -0.04 -15.85
C PRO A 118 18.46 -0.08 -14.46
N ARG A 119 17.46 -0.95 -14.29
CA ARG A 119 16.83 -1.16 -12.98
C ARG A 119 17.85 -1.75 -12.04
N THR A 120 18.19 -1.00 -11.00
CA THR A 120 19.10 -1.45 -9.95
C THR A 120 18.27 -1.93 -8.78
N ASP A 121 18.46 -3.17 -8.35
CA ASP A 121 17.88 -3.62 -7.09
C ASP A 121 18.62 -2.92 -5.95
N ARG A 122 17.94 -1.96 -5.31
CA ARG A 122 18.46 -1.18 -4.19
C ARG A 122 17.95 -1.70 -2.85
N ARG A 123 17.24 -2.84 -2.82
CA ARG A 123 16.78 -3.42 -1.57
C ARG A 123 17.99 -3.78 -0.70
N PRO A 124 17.92 -3.51 0.61
CA PRO A 124 18.99 -3.89 1.53
C PRO A 124 19.25 -5.40 1.54
N ASP A 125 20.50 -5.81 1.68
CA ASP A 125 20.86 -7.24 1.77
C ASP A 125 20.37 -7.90 3.07
N LEU A 126 20.14 -7.09 4.12
CA LEU A 126 19.70 -7.54 5.44
C LEU A 126 18.38 -6.88 5.84
N LEU A 127 17.47 -7.71 6.38
CA LEU A 127 16.25 -7.29 7.05
C LEU A 127 16.44 -7.36 8.57
N HIS A 128 16.19 -6.25 9.25
CA HIS A 128 16.11 -6.12 10.69
C HIS A 128 14.63 -6.11 11.11
N LEU A 129 14.20 -7.18 11.78
CA LEU A 129 12.84 -7.29 12.30
C LEU A 129 12.85 -7.19 13.82
N HIS A 130 12.24 -6.13 14.35
CA HIS A 130 12.12 -5.86 15.78
C HIS A 130 10.73 -6.27 16.26
N ILE A 131 10.63 -7.45 16.85
CA ILE A 131 9.35 -7.99 17.34
C ILE A 131 9.24 -7.74 18.84
N SER A 132 8.21 -7.00 19.24
CA SER A 132 7.88 -6.80 20.65
C SER A 132 7.40 -8.10 21.31
N ARG A 133 7.52 -8.20 22.64
CA ARG A 133 7.14 -9.41 23.38
C ARG A 133 5.67 -9.78 23.19
N ASP A 134 4.79 -8.80 23.26
CA ASP A 134 3.35 -8.95 23.05
C ASP A 134 3.01 -9.32 21.59
N ALA A 135 3.77 -8.85 20.60
CA ALA A 135 3.64 -9.35 19.23
C ALA A 135 3.99 -10.84 19.12
N VAL A 136 5.02 -11.33 19.84
CA VAL A 136 5.34 -12.77 19.88
C VAL A 136 4.16 -13.57 20.44
N ASP A 137 3.52 -13.09 21.50
CA ASP A 137 2.35 -13.74 22.10
C ASP A 137 1.16 -13.80 21.11
N VAL A 138 0.97 -12.75 20.31
CA VAL A 138 -0.06 -12.69 19.26
C VAL A 138 0.25 -13.64 18.10
N ILE A 139 1.51 -13.71 17.63
CA ILE A 139 1.94 -14.66 16.60
C ILE A 139 1.69 -16.10 17.07
N ALA A 140 2.02 -16.40 18.32
CA ALA A 140 1.73 -17.69 18.92
C ALA A 140 0.22 -17.96 19.04
N ALA A 141 -0.58 -16.94 19.38
CA ALA A 141 -2.04 -17.06 19.44
C ALA A 141 -2.67 -17.31 18.05
N ALA A 142 -2.22 -16.62 17.00
CA ALA A 142 -2.63 -16.84 15.62
C ALA A 142 -2.32 -18.28 15.16
N THR A 143 -1.13 -18.78 15.50
CA THR A 143 -0.73 -20.16 15.19
C THR A 143 -1.61 -21.18 15.92
N ARG A 144 -1.87 -20.97 17.22
CA ARG A 144 -2.80 -21.81 18.00
C ARG A 144 -4.22 -21.76 17.46
N HIS A 145 -4.67 -20.60 16.99
CA HIS A 145 -5.99 -20.46 16.38
C HIS A 145 -6.12 -21.29 15.10
N VAL A 146 -5.12 -21.23 14.20
CA VAL A 146 -5.07 -22.09 12.99
C VAL A 146 -5.11 -23.58 13.35
N GLN A 147 -4.40 -23.98 14.42
CA GLN A 147 -4.41 -25.36 14.93
C GLN A 147 -5.78 -25.75 15.51
N ALA A 148 -6.44 -24.85 16.24
CA ALA A 148 -7.76 -25.08 16.79
C ALA A 148 -8.80 -25.28 15.68
N LEU A 149 -8.73 -24.50 14.60
CA LEU A 149 -9.57 -24.71 13.41
C LEU A 149 -9.34 -26.10 12.79
N ALA A 150 -8.08 -26.54 12.66
CA ALA A 150 -7.76 -27.88 12.15
C ALA A 150 -8.34 -28.99 13.04
N ALA A 151 -8.26 -28.83 14.36
CA ALA A 151 -8.74 -29.81 15.32
C ALA A 151 -10.27 -29.92 15.31
N HIS A 152 -10.98 -28.81 15.08
CA HIS A 152 -12.44 -28.77 15.10
C HIS A 152 -13.07 -29.13 13.75
N TYR A 153 -12.65 -28.48 12.66
CA TYR A 153 -13.25 -28.67 11.33
C TYR A 153 -12.51 -29.71 10.48
N GLY A 154 -11.31 -30.12 10.89
CA GLY A 154 -10.43 -31.01 10.15
C GLY A 154 -9.36 -30.25 9.35
N PRO A 155 -8.18 -30.86 9.11
CA PRO A 155 -7.04 -30.20 8.46
C PRO A 155 -7.23 -29.95 6.96
N ALA A 156 -8.25 -30.54 6.32
CA ALA A 156 -8.59 -30.30 4.92
C ALA A 156 -9.82 -29.38 4.75
N SER A 157 -10.38 -28.86 5.85
CA SER A 157 -11.53 -27.96 5.82
C SER A 157 -11.18 -26.62 5.18
N ALA A 158 -12.17 -25.98 4.55
CA ALA A 158 -11.98 -24.65 3.97
C ALA A 158 -11.60 -23.63 5.05
N GLU A 159 -12.21 -23.72 6.24
CA GLU A 159 -11.96 -22.87 7.39
C GLU A 159 -10.49 -22.91 7.82
N HIS A 160 -9.90 -24.11 7.94
CA HIS A 160 -8.50 -24.26 8.28
C HIS A 160 -7.58 -23.83 7.12
N LEU A 161 -7.86 -24.24 5.89
CA LEU A 161 -7.01 -23.94 4.74
C LEU A 161 -6.96 -22.43 4.45
N THR A 162 -8.09 -21.72 4.50
CA THR A 162 -8.14 -20.27 4.35
C THR A 162 -7.34 -19.55 5.46
N ALA A 163 -7.50 -19.96 6.71
CA ALA A 163 -6.77 -19.38 7.84
C ALA A 163 -5.26 -19.64 7.73
N SER A 164 -4.85 -20.89 7.49
CA SER A 164 -3.44 -21.28 7.39
C SER A 164 -2.71 -20.61 6.22
N ILE A 165 -3.32 -20.57 5.03
CA ILE A 165 -2.73 -19.92 3.84
C ILE A 165 -2.58 -18.41 4.07
N SER A 166 -3.63 -17.75 4.57
CA SER A 166 -3.58 -16.31 4.81
C SER A 166 -2.58 -15.94 5.92
N TRP A 167 -2.48 -16.74 6.98
CA TRP A 167 -1.49 -16.54 8.03
C TRP A 167 -0.06 -16.69 7.51
N LEU A 168 0.22 -17.76 6.74
CA LEU A 168 1.54 -17.99 6.14
C LEU A 168 1.92 -16.86 5.18
N ALA A 169 0.98 -16.41 4.34
CA ALA A 169 1.20 -15.29 3.42
C ALA A 169 1.51 -14.00 4.18
N ALA A 170 0.80 -13.76 5.28
CA ALA A 170 1.01 -12.57 6.10
C ALA A 170 2.37 -12.57 6.80
N LEU A 171 2.80 -13.69 7.39
CA LEU A 171 4.14 -13.85 7.95
C LEU A 171 5.24 -13.71 6.89
N SER A 172 5.06 -14.33 5.72
CA SER A 172 6.04 -14.24 4.62
C SER A 172 6.23 -12.80 4.16
N ARG A 173 5.15 -12.01 4.14
CA ARG A 173 5.20 -10.58 3.83
C ARG A 173 5.96 -9.79 4.91
N LEU A 174 5.73 -10.03 6.20
CA LEU A 174 6.51 -9.37 7.28
C LEU A 174 8.02 -9.65 7.18
N LEU A 175 8.39 -10.82 6.66
CA LEU A 175 9.78 -11.22 6.45
C LEU A 175 10.34 -10.79 5.08
N SER A 176 9.55 -10.10 4.26
CA SER A 176 9.99 -9.65 2.94
C SER A 176 10.68 -8.28 3.02
N LEU A 177 11.74 -8.11 2.23
CA LEU A 177 12.43 -6.83 2.04
C LEU A 177 11.56 -5.75 1.39
N GLY A 178 10.32 -6.08 0.97
CA GLY A 178 9.38 -5.13 0.40
C GLY A 178 8.93 -4.03 1.37
N PHE A 179 9.09 -4.24 2.68
CA PHE A 179 8.81 -3.25 3.74
C PHE A 179 10.05 -2.45 4.19
N GLY A 180 11.19 -2.63 3.52
CA GLY A 180 12.44 -1.96 3.86
C GLY A 180 13.33 -2.78 4.80
N ALA A 181 14.48 -2.19 5.16
CA ALA A 181 15.51 -2.88 5.96
C ALA A 181 15.20 -2.99 7.45
N ASP A 182 14.34 -2.13 7.99
CA ASP A 182 14.02 -2.08 9.42
C ASP A 182 12.50 -2.11 9.54
N THR A 183 11.96 -3.05 10.31
CA THR A 183 10.53 -3.15 10.58
C THR A 183 10.32 -3.48 12.06
N ARG A 184 9.43 -2.74 12.71
CA ARG A 184 9.00 -2.95 14.10
C ARG A 184 7.61 -3.56 14.11
N VAL A 185 7.41 -4.63 14.88
CA VAL A 185 6.13 -5.33 14.95
C VAL A 185 5.61 -5.31 16.39
N HIS A 186 4.39 -4.80 16.53
CA HIS A 186 3.66 -4.62 17.78
C HIS A 186 2.32 -5.35 17.75
N ARG A 187 1.75 -5.56 18.94
CA ARG A 187 0.36 -5.99 19.05
C ARG A 187 -0.56 -4.87 18.59
N ASP A 188 -1.56 -5.22 17.80
CA ASP A 188 -2.68 -4.35 17.46
C ASP A 188 -3.97 -4.82 18.17
N GLY A 189 -4.27 -6.12 18.10
CA GLY A 189 -5.51 -6.67 18.62
C GLY A 189 -5.42 -8.15 18.99
N HIS A 190 -6.58 -8.79 19.14
CA HIS A 190 -6.63 -10.24 19.24
C HIS A 190 -6.29 -10.82 17.85
N LEU A 191 -5.23 -11.61 17.76
CA LEU A 191 -4.72 -12.19 16.50
C LEU A 191 -4.24 -11.18 15.45
N SER A 192 -4.08 -9.91 15.82
CA SER A 192 -3.73 -8.83 14.88
C SER A 192 -2.45 -8.10 15.30
N LEU A 193 -1.62 -7.75 14.33
CA LEU A 193 -0.32 -7.10 14.52
C LEU A 193 -0.27 -5.75 13.81
N LEU A 194 0.52 -4.84 14.33
CA LEU A 194 0.89 -3.58 13.71
C LEU A 194 2.37 -3.64 13.31
N ALA A 195 2.70 -3.35 12.05
CA ALA A 195 4.06 -3.33 11.56
C ALA A 195 4.43 -1.90 11.11
N THR A 196 5.49 -1.34 11.65
CA THR A 196 6.01 -0.01 11.28
C THR A 196 7.40 -0.13 10.68
N THR A 197 7.58 0.31 9.45
CA THR A 197 8.86 0.29 8.73
C THR A 197 9.80 1.38 9.24
N GLY A 198 11.08 1.30 8.88
CA GLY A 198 12.09 2.30 9.21
C GLY A 198 11.79 3.69 8.63
N SER A 199 10.98 3.78 7.58
CA SER A 199 10.49 5.05 7.03
C SER A 199 9.33 5.66 7.81
N GLY A 200 8.77 4.95 8.79
CA GLY A 200 7.59 5.36 9.56
C GLY A 200 6.27 4.85 8.99
N PHE A 201 6.29 4.09 7.88
CA PHE A 201 5.08 3.51 7.29
C PHE A 201 4.50 2.43 8.17
N THR A 202 3.19 2.46 8.37
CA THR A 202 2.51 1.52 9.26
C THR A 202 1.53 0.67 8.48
N TYR A 203 1.56 -0.64 8.72
CA TYR A 203 0.66 -1.62 8.13
C TYR A 203 0.01 -2.45 9.24
N GLY A 204 -1.30 -2.65 9.14
CA GLY A 204 -2.03 -3.57 10.01
C GLY A 204 -2.08 -4.96 9.38
N LEU A 205 -1.60 -5.98 10.08
CA LEU A 205 -1.88 -7.38 9.77
C LEU A 205 -3.09 -7.79 10.63
N ILE A 206 -4.28 -7.70 10.04
CA ILE A 206 -5.56 -7.77 10.76
C ILE A 206 -6.23 -9.12 10.49
N PHE A 207 -6.69 -9.78 11.55
CA PHE A 207 -7.56 -10.93 11.45
C PHE A 207 -9.01 -10.51 11.24
N HIS A 208 -9.63 -11.04 10.19
CA HIS A 208 -11.03 -10.80 9.84
C HIS A 208 -11.82 -12.05 10.15
N ASP A 209 -12.58 -11.99 11.25
CA ASP A 209 -13.53 -13.02 11.60
C ASP A 209 -14.58 -13.20 10.50
N ALA A 210 -14.85 -14.45 10.14
CA ALA A 210 -16.00 -14.77 9.32
C ALA A 210 -17.29 -14.41 10.06
N THR A 211 -18.23 -13.81 9.33
CA THR A 211 -19.58 -13.56 9.83
C THR A 211 -20.38 -14.87 9.79
N ARG A 212 -20.96 -15.28 10.92
CA ARG A 212 -21.94 -16.38 10.91
C ARG A 212 -23.18 -15.95 10.17
N ARG A 213 -23.63 -16.77 9.23
CA ARG A 213 -24.88 -16.56 8.49
C ARG A 213 -25.86 -17.65 8.87
N CYS A 214 -27.14 -17.34 8.80
CA CYS A 214 -28.17 -18.36 8.89
C CYS A 214 -28.11 -19.24 7.63
N ILE A 215 -28.08 -20.56 7.83
CA ILE A 215 -28.13 -21.57 6.76
C ILE A 215 -29.44 -22.33 6.73
N ALA A 216 -30.32 -22.10 7.71
CA ALA A 216 -31.68 -22.61 7.68
C ALA A 216 -32.56 -21.71 6.81
N GLY A 217 -33.45 -22.32 6.04
CA GLY A 217 -34.46 -21.64 5.22
C GLY A 217 -33.89 -20.95 3.98
N ASP A 218 -34.50 -21.18 2.82
CA ASP A 218 -34.11 -20.51 1.57
C ASP A 218 -34.36 -19.00 1.69
N GLY A 219 -33.32 -18.20 1.40
CA GLY A 219 -33.42 -16.73 1.33
C GLY A 219 -33.30 -15.98 2.65
N CYS A 220 -32.99 -16.65 3.77
CA CYS A 220 -32.73 -15.96 5.04
C CYS A 220 -31.37 -15.24 5.01
N ALA A 221 -31.38 -13.92 5.15
CA ALA A 221 -30.16 -13.09 5.15
C ALA A 221 -29.59 -12.82 6.55
N ALA A 222 -30.12 -13.47 7.59
CA ALA A 222 -29.73 -13.21 8.97
C ALA A 222 -28.23 -13.50 9.22
N THR A 223 -27.58 -12.59 9.95
CA THR A 223 -26.27 -12.82 10.56
C THR A 223 -26.45 -13.19 12.02
N ILE A 224 -25.57 -14.03 12.55
CA ILE A 224 -25.72 -14.57 13.90
C ILE A 224 -24.53 -14.12 14.75
N ALA A 225 -24.81 -13.42 15.85
CA ALA A 225 -23.80 -12.94 16.79
C ALA A 225 -23.25 -14.09 17.65
N ASP A 226 -22.20 -13.80 18.44
CA ASP A 226 -21.55 -14.80 19.29
C ASP A 226 -22.46 -15.30 20.43
N ASP A 227 -23.48 -14.53 20.82
CA ASP A 227 -24.51 -14.93 21.78
C ASP A 227 -25.67 -15.71 21.14
N GLY A 228 -25.60 -15.98 19.83
CA GLY A 228 -26.64 -16.69 19.07
C GLY A 228 -27.79 -15.80 18.59
N THR A 229 -27.77 -14.50 18.88
CA THR A 229 -28.82 -13.59 18.40
C THR A 229 -28.72 -13.34 16.90
N ALA A 230 -29.86 -13.37 16.21
CA ALA A 230 -29.95 -13.14 14.77
C ALA A 230 -30.27 -11.68 14.47
N HIS A 231 -29.50 -11.07 13.57
CA HIS A 231 -29.62 -9.66 13.18
C HIS A 231 -29.61 -9.48 11.68
N ALA A 232 -30.26 -8.41 11.24
CA ALA A 232 -30.25 -7.99 9.86
C ALA A 232 -28.88 -7.36 9.54
N PRO A 233 -28.10 -7.90 8.60
CA PRO A 233 -26.80 -7.31 8.24
C PRO A 233 -26.92 -5.92 7.62
N TRP A 234 -28.10 -5.57 7.08
CA TRP A 234 -28.45 -4.24 6.59
C TRP A 234 -29.97 -4.03 6.69
N SER A 235 -30.42 -2.78 6.59
CA SER A 235 -31.81 -2.39 6.88
C SER A 235 -32.89 -3.05 6.00
N THR A 236 -32.54 -3.51 4.79
CA THR A 236 -33.45 -4.17 3.85
C THR A 236 -33.31 -5.69 3.80
N ALA A 237 -32.50 -6.29 4.69
CA ALA A 237 -32.27 -7.73 4.70
C ALA A 237 -33.54 -8.47 5.17
N VAL A 238 -33.95 -9.49 4.42
CA VAL A 238 -35.07 -10.35 4.81
C VAL A 238 -34.57 -11.37 5.85
N ILE A 239 -35.11 -11.28 7.06
CA ILE A 239 -34.96 -12.31 8.09
C ILE A 239 -36.23 -13.14 8.06
N ALA A 240 -36.10 -14.40 7.68
CA ALA A 240 -37.23 -15.32 7.69
C ALA A 240 -37.58 -15.72 9.14
N ASP A 241 -38.87 -15.91 9.41
CA ASP A 241 -39.37 -16.30 10.73
C ASP A 241 -39.24 -17.82 10.94
N HIS A 242 -38.08 -18.24 11.44
CA HIS A 242 -37.78 -19.63 11.77
C HIS A 242 -36.64 -19.74 12.80
N ILE A 243 -36.38 -20.95 13.28
CA ILE A 243 -35.20 -21.21 14.10
C ILE A 243 -33.95 -21.06 13.23
N HIS A 244 -33.11 -20.09 13.57
CA HIS A 244 -31.87 -19.83 12.85
C HIS A 244 -30.80 -20.86 13.18
N GLN A 245 -30.14 -21.38 12.13
CA GLN A 245 -29.02 -22.29 12.26
C GLN A 245 -27.76 -21.60 11.75
N PRO A 246 -26.68 -21.49 12.55
CA PRO A 246 -25.48 -20.82 12.10
C PRO A 246 -24.67 -21.66 11.13
N SER A 247 -23.99 -20.98 10.20
CA SER A 247 -23.06 -21.57 9.23
C SER A 247 -21.90 -22.33 9.88
N PHE A 248 -21.59 -22.04 11.14
CA PHE A 248 -20.66 -22.79 11.98
C PHE A 248 -21.03 -22.61 13.47
N PRO A 249 -20.70 -23.57 14.36
CA PRO A 249 -21.18 -23.56 15.74
C PRO A 249 -20.76 -22.32 16.54
N LEU A 250 -21.54 -21.99 17.57
CA LEU A 250 -21.27 -20.83 18.45
C LEU A 250 -20.07 -21.08 19.39
N ASP A 251 -19.87 -22.33 19.78
CA ASP A 251 -18.81 -22.81 20.67
C ASP A 251 -17.54 -23.27 19.92
N ALA A 252 -17.56 -23.24 18.59
CA ALA A 252 -16.41 -23.57 17.74
C ALA A 252 -15.44 -22.39 17.62
N PRO A 253 -14.12 -22.66 17.37
CA PRO A 253 -13.19 -21.61 16.98
C PRO A 253 -13.73 -20.88 15.74
N ARG A 254 -13.71 -19.55 15.78
CA ARG A 254 -14.30 -18.72 14.73
C ARG A 254 -13.43 -18.74 13.48
N PRO A 255 -13.93 -19.19 12.31
CA PRO A 255 -13.18 -19.11 11.07
C PRO A 255 -12.87 -17.66 10.70
N GLY A 256 -11.84 -17.44 9.90
CA GLY A 256 -11.44 -16.12 9.45
C GLY A 256 -10.15 -16.16 8.64
N SER A 257 -9.65 -14.98 8.26
CA SER A 257 -8.39 -14.85 7.52
C SER A 257 -7.64 -13.59 7.88
N TRP A 258 -6.33 -13.61 7.68
CA TRP A 258 -5.49 -12.43 7.85
C TRP A 258 -5.34 -11.65 6.55
N SER A 259 -5.42 -10.32 6.63
CA SER A 259 -5.09 -9.43 5.52
C SER A 259 -4.25 -8.25 6.00
N MET A 260 -3.46 -7.69 5.08
CA MET A 260 -2.68 -6.48 5.37
C MET A 260 -3.40 -5.24 4.87
N HIS A 261 -3.42 -4.21 5.71
CA HIS A 261 -3.98 -2.89 5.45
C HIS A 261 -2.86 -1.86 5.61
N SER A 262 -2.85 -0.82 4.77
CA SER A 262 -1.93 0.32 4.82
C SER A 262 -2.70 1.59 5.10
#